data_AF-A0A0J6UWR7-F1
#
_entry.id   AF-A0A0J6UWR7-F1
#
_cell.length_a   1.000
_cell.length_b   1.000
_cell.length_c   1.000
_cell.angle_alpha   90.00
_cell.angle_beta   90.00
_cell.angle_gamma   90.00
#
_symmetry.space_group_name_H-M   'P 1'
#
loop_
_entity.id
_entity.type
_entity.pdbx_description
1 polymer ?
#
loop_
_entity_poly.entity_id
_entity_poly.type
_entity_poly.pdbx_seq_one_letter_code
_entity_poly.pdbx_strand_id
1 'polypeptide(L)'
;MFSRGPHDNGTSYTIGLGRYPDGRLAEVFVDCHKLASSLTDDARDVGIALSIQLQHGVPLAALAGAVARRPDGAPCGLTGGLVEAIMKYEAAA
;
A
#
# COMPACT_ATOMS: atom_id res chain seq x y z
N MET A 1 9.32 -3.82 3.89
CA MET A 1 8.51 -4.51 4.91
C MET A 1 7.84 -3.44 5.76
N PHE A 2 6.53 -3.53 5.98
CA PHE A 2 5.75 -2.51 6.70
C PHE A 2 4.78 -3.18 7.69
N SER A 3 4.51 -2.51 8.80
CA SER A 3 3.51 -2.86 9.83
C SER A 3 2.63 -1.65 10.11
N ARG A 4 1.33 -1.89 10.29
CA ARG A 4 0.29 -0.88 10.58
C ARG A 4 0.23 -0.49 12.07
N GLY A 5 1.13 -1.02 12.90
CA GLY A 5 1.17 -0.78 14.33
C GLY A 5 0.17 -1.65 15.11
N PRO A 6 -0.23 -1.28 16.35
CA PRO A 6 -0.85 -2.19 17.35
C PRO A 6 -2.14 -2.92 16.94
N HIS A 7 -2.75 -2.60 15.79
CA HIS A 7 -3.96 -3.25 15.28
C HIS A 7 -3.68 -4.34 14.22
N ASP A 8 -2.43 -4.65 13.92
CA ASP A 8 -2.05 -5.71 12.98
C ASP A 8 -1.56 -7.00 13.65
N ASN A 9 -1.55 -7.06 14.99
CA ASN A 9 -1.04 -8.19 15.77
C ASN A 9 0.39 -8.64 15.35
N GLY A 10 1.25 -7.72 14.91
CA GLY A 10 2.59 -8.02 14.43
C GLY A 10 2.64 -8.52 12.97
N THR A 11 1.55 -8.37 12.23
CA THR A 11 1.50 -8.76 10.81
C THR A 11 2.38 -7.83 9.98
N SER A 12 3.29 -8.44 9.22
CA SER A 12 4.20 -7.73 8.34
C SER A 12 3.85 -7.96 6.89
N TYR A 13 3.87 -6.89 6.10
CA TYR A 13 3.61 -6.92 4.67
C TYR A 13 4.91 -6.74 3.89
N THR A 14 5.08 -7.54 2.85
CA THR A 14 6.09 -7.32 1.82
C THR A 14 5.45 -6.60 0.65
N ILE A 15 6.12 -5.56 0.16
CA ILE A 15 5.69 -4.74 -0.96
C ILE A 15 6.72 -4.89 -2.08
N GLY A 16 6.27 -5.28 -3.26
CA GLY A 16 7.03 -5.23 -4.51
C GLY A 16 6.55 -4.08 -5.37
N LEU A 17 7.46 -3.36 -6.02
CA LEU A 17 7.14 -2.21 -6.88
C LEU A 17 7.56 -2.51 -8.32
N GLY A 18 6.60 -2.45 -9.24
CA GLY A 18 6.83 -2.49 -10.68
C GLY A 18 6.95 -1.06 -11.22
N ARG A 19 7.88 -0.83 -12.15
CA ARG A 19 8.11 0.49 -12.76
C ARG A 19 8.05 0.43 -14.28
N TYR A 20 7.62 1.53 -14.86
CA TYR A 20 7.79 1.78 -16.30
C TYR A 20 9.27 1.98 -16.64
N PRO A 21 9.66 1.87 -17.94
CA PRO A 21 11.03 2.12 -18.38
C PRO A 21 11.55 3.53 -18.05
N ASP A 22 10.65 4.50 -17.87
CA ASP A 22 10.97 5.87 -17.48
C ASP A 22 11.14 6.06 -15.96
N GLY A 23 11.08 4.97 -15.19
CA GLY A 23 11.24 4.96 -13.74
C GLY A 23 9.98 5.31 -12.94
N ARG A 24 8.89 5.73 -13.60
CA ARG A 24 7.63 5.98 -12.89
C ARG A 24 7.07 4.69 -12.30
N LEU A 25 6.53 4.79 -11.09
CA LEU A 25 5.83 3.68 -10.44
C LEU A 25 4.61 3.26 -11.27
N ALA A 26 4.53 1.98 -11.61
CA ALA A 26 3.49 1.41 -12.45
C ALA A 26 2.54 0.51 -11.65
N GLU A 27 3.09 -0.37 -10.82
CA GLU A 27 2.34 -1.44 -10.17
C GLU A 27 2.87 -1.72 -8.76
N VAL A 28 2.01 -2.29 -7.92
CA VAL A 28 2.31 -2.64 -6.53
C VAL A 28 1.82 -4.06 -6.26
N PHE A 29 2.73 -4.91 -5.78
CA PHE A 29 2.43 -6.25 -5.31
C PHE A 29 2.51 -6.26 -3.80
N VAL A 30 1.52 -6.84 -3.12
CA VAL A 30 1.50 -6.91 -1.67
C VAL A 30 1.21 -8.33 -1.23
N ASP A 31 2.03 -8.84 -0.32
CA ASP A 31 1.80 -10.11 0.34
C ASP A 31 1.92 -9.94 1.86
N CYS A 32 1.10 -10.71 2.57
CA CYS A 32 1.10 -10.85 4.01
C CYS A 32 1.51 -12.29 4.32
N HIS A 33 2.66 -12.47 4.98
CA HIS A 33 3.26 -13.78 5.28
C HIS A 33 2.48 -14.64 6.29
N LYS A 34 1.20 -14.33 6.50
CA LYS A 34 0.28 -15.10 7.33
C LYS A 34 -0.61 -15.96 6.43
N LEU A 35 -0.11 -17.16 6.10
CA LEU A 35 -0.75 -18.11 5.19
C LEU A 35 -2.24 -18.31 5.50
N ALA A 36 -3.07 -18.29 4.45
CA ALA A 36 -4.51 -18.55 4.48
C ALA A 36 -5.29 -17.66 5.48
N SER A 37 -4.98 -16.36 5.53
CA SER A 37 -5.73 -15.39 6.32
C SER A 37 -6.42 -14.36 5.44
N SER A 38 -7.56 -13.83 5.90
CA SER A 38 -8.26 -12.73 5.23
C SER A 38 -7.36 -11.51 5.00
N LEU A 39 -6.32 -11.33 5.83
CA LEU A 39 -5.31 -10.27 5.67
C LEU A 39 -4.46 -10.46 4.40
N THR A 40 -4.18 -11.70 4.01
CA THR A 40 -3.45 -12.01 2.77
C THR A 40 -4.31 -11.79 1.55
N ASP A 41 -5.59 -12.15 1.61
CA ASP A 41 -6.55 -11.89 0.53
C ASP A 41 -6.77 -10.38 0.35
N ASP A 42 -7.04 -9.65 1.44
CA ASP A 42 -7.15 -8.18 1.44
C ASP A 42 -5.88 -7.51 0.90
N ALA A 43 -4.70 -8.00 1.27
CA ALA A 43 -3.44 -7.45 0.78
C ALA A 43 -3.30 -7.59 -0.74
N ARG A 44 -3.64 -8.76 -1.28
CA ARG A 44 -3.58 -9.01 -2.73
C ARG A 44 -4.58 -8.16 -3.48
N ASP A 45 -5.81 -8.10 -3.00
CA ASP A 45 -6.87 -7.29 -3.61
C ASP A 45 -6.51 -5.79 -3.60
N VAL A 46 -5.96 -5.30 -2.49
CA VAL A 46 -5.46 -3.92 -2.40
C VAL A 46 -4.30 -3.69 -3.36
N GLY A 47 -3.36 -4.63 -3.50
CA GLY A 47 -2.26 -4.54 -4.47
C GLY A 47 -2.77 -4.43 -5.91
N ILE A 48 -3.74 -5.26 -6.29
CA ILE A 48 -4.38 -5.23 -7.60
C ILE A 48 -5.08 -3.88 -7.82
N ALA A 49 -5.91 -3.44 -6.88
CA ALA A 49 -6.63 -2.18 -6.99
C ALA A 49 -5.68 -0.98 -7.10
N LEU A 50 -4.60 -0.94 -6.30
CA LEU A 50 -3.60 0.12 -6.37
C LEU A 50 -2.86 0.11 -7.71
N SER A 51 -2.51 -1.07 -8.23
CA SER A 51 -1.85 -1.21 -9.53
C SER A 51 -2.72 -0.63 -10.65
N ILE A 52 -4.01 -0.95 -10.68
CA ILE A 52 -4.96 -0.40 -11.65
C ILE A 52 -5.00 1.13 -11.55
N GLN A 53 -5.11 1.69 -10.34
CA GLN A 53 -5.14 3.14 -10.14
C GLN A 53 -3.86 3.83 -10.65
N LEU A 54 -2.68 3.24 -10.38
CA LEU A 54 -1.40 3.78 -10.83
C LEU A 54 -1.25 3.71 -12.36
N GLN A 55 -1.64 2.60 -12.98
CA GLN A 55 -1.64 2.45 -14.44
C GLN A 55 -2.59 3.44 -15.12
N HIS A 56 -3.67 3.84 -14.45
CA HIS A 56 -4.59 4.90 -14.90
C HIS A 56 -4.15 6.32 -14.50
N GLY A 57 -2.92 6.48 -13.99
CA GLY A 57 -2.31 7.79 -13.73
C GLY A 57 -2.77 8.46 -12.43
N VAL A 58 -3.40 7.73 -11.51
CA VAL A 58 -3.82 8.29 -10.22
C VAL A 58 -2.59 8.51 -9.33
N PRO A 59 -2.33 9.75 -8.87
CA PRO A 59 -1.14 10.03 -8.07
C PRO A 59 -1.29 9.49 -6.64
N LEU A 60 -0.19 8.98 -6.06
CA LEU A 60 -0.16 8.43 -4.69
C LEU A 60 -0.71 9.41 -3.63
N ALA A 61 -0.42 10.71 -3.78
CA ALA A 61 -0.93 11.74 -2.86
C ALA A 61 -2.47 11.84 -2.87
N ALA A 62 -3.11 11.67 -4.04
CA ALA A 62 -4.58 11.64 -4.12
C ALA A 62 -5.14 10.39 -3.44
N LEU A 63 -4.51 9.23 -3.63
CA LEU A 63 -4.89 7.99 -2.95
C LEU A 63 -4.76 8.12 -1.43
N ALA A 64 -3.68 8.75 -0.95
CA ALA A 64 -3.45 9.00 0.47
C ALA A 64 -4.55 9.89 1.08
N GLY A 65 -5.04 10.89 0.33
CA GLY A 65 -6.12 11.78 0.77
C GLY A 65 -7.52 11.19 0.66
N ALA A 66 -7.75 10.23 -0.25
CA ALA A 66 -9.08 9.68 -0.53
C ALA A 66 -9.54 8.61 0.48
N VAL A 67 -8.60 7.90 1.12
CA VAL A 67 -8.90 6.80 2.03
C VAL A 67 -9.22 7.27 3.45
N ALA A 68 -9.95 6.44 4.20
CA ALA A 68 -10.37 6.76 5.57
C ALA A 68 -9.17 7.08 6.49
N ARG A 69 -9.28 8.22 7.18
CA ARG A 69 -8.28 8.73 8.13
C ARG A 69 -8.86 8.83 9.53
N ARG A 70 -7.99 8.65 10.51
CA ARG A 70 -8.29 8.91 11.92
C ARG A 70 -8.26 10.42 12.19
N PRO A 71 -8.79 10.88 13.34
CA PRO A 71 -8.70 12.29 13.73
C PRO A 71 -7.27 12.85 13.80
N ASP A 72 -6.27 11.99 14.03
CA ASP A 72 -4.84 12.35 14.03
C ASP A 72 -4.20 12.35 12.62
N GLY A 73 -4.99 12.13 11.57
CA GLY A 73 -4.55 12.07 10.17
C GLY A 73 -3.96 10.73 9.74
N ALA A 74 -3.69 9.82 10.68
CA ALA A 74 -3.11 8.51 10.35
C ALA A 74 -4.11 7.63 9.57
N PRO A 75 -3.61 6.72 8.71
CA PRO A 75 -4.48 5.89 7.89
C PRO A 75 -5.25 4.87 8.75
N CYS A 76 -6.55 4.72 8.51
CA CYS A 76 -7.39 3.77 9.24
C CYS A 76 -7.19 2.32 8.79
N GLY A 77 -6.87 2.09 7.51
CA GLY A 77 -6.84 0.76 6.89
C GLY A 77 -5.53 0.43 6.18
N LEU A 78 -5.48 -0.78 5.62
CA LEU A 78 -4.31 -1.30 4.91
C LEU A 78 -3.92 -0.42 3.72
N THR A 79 -4.87 -0.01 2.88
CA THR A 79 -4.64 0.82 1.70
C THR A 79 -3.89 2.11 2.05
N GLY A 80 -4.36 2.85 3.06
CA GLY A 80 -3.71 4.10 3.46
C GLY A 80 -2.31 3.88 4.04
N GLY A 81 -2.13 2.82 4.83
CA GLY A 81 -0.81 2.46 5.37
C GLY A 81 0.19 2.10 4.26
N LEU A 82 -0.25 1.33 3.26
CA LEU A 82 0.57 0.97 2.10
C LEU A 82 0.94 2.19 1.26
N VAL A 83 -0.03 3.05 0.92
CA VAL A 83 0.24 4.24 0.12
C VAL A 83 1.26 5.14 0.82
N GLU A 84 1.15 5.35 2.13
CA GLU A 84 2.14 6.13 2.87
C GLU A 84 3.52 5.46 2.94
N ALA A 85 3.57 4.14 3.12
CA ALA A 85 4.83 3.41 3.11
C ALA A 85 5.53 3.52 1.74
N ILE A 86 4.76 3.44 0.65
CA ILE A 86 5.28 3.61 -0.72
C ILE A 86 5.75 5.05 -0.92
N MET A 87 4.96 6.06 -0.53
CA MET A 87 5.38 7.47 -0.64
C MET A 87 6.68 7.76 0.11
N LYS A 88 6.85 7.21 1.31
CA LYS A 88 8.10 7.32 2.08
C LYS A 88 9.28 6.66 1.36
N TYR A 89 9.04 5.52 0.72
CA TYR A 89 10.06 4.83 -0.08
C TYR A 89 10.42 5.62 -1.34
N GLU A 90 9.44 6.10 -2.12
CA GLU A 90 9.66 6.93 -3.32
C GLU A 90 10.40 8.24 -2.99
N ALA A 91 10.17 8.82 -1.81
CA ALA A 91 10.85 10.04 -1.38
C ALA A 91 12.32 9.81 -0.97
N ALA A 92 12.71 8.56 -0.69
CA ALA A 92 14.05 8.19 -0.26
C ALA A 92 14.89 7.56 -1.38
N ALA A 93 14.28 7.23 -2.53
CA ALA A 93 14.91 6.64 -3.70
C ALA A 93 15.40 7.72 -4.68
#